data_AF-A0A1F5KHK6-F1
#
_entry.id   AF-A0A1F5KHK6-F1
#
_cell.length_a   1.000
_cell.length_b   1.000
_cell.length_c   1.000
_cell.angle_alpha   90.00
_cell.angle_beta   90.00
_cell.angle_gamma   90.00
#
_symmetry.space_group_name_H-M   'P 1'
#
loop_
_entity.id
_entity.type
_entity.pdbx_description
1 polymer ?
#
loop_
_entity_poly.entity_id
_entity_poly.type
_entity_poly.pdbx_seq_one_letter_code
_entity_poly.pdbx_strand_id
1 'polypeptide(L)' 'MNLKDDSYVIYMGTQNFTEKHYKDNEGWLKISARGKEFRMTAEQVLNHLLPALAGIKPNLTIKVEHNKEDN' A
#
# COMPACT_ATOMS: atom_id res chain seq x y z
N MET A 1 12.38 -6.77 -15.54
CA MET A 1 11.22 -6.50 -14.67
C MET A 1 11.73 -6.26 -13.26
N ASN A 2 11.62 -5.04 -12.75
CA ASN A 2 12.01 -4.72 -11.37
C ASN A 2 10.97 -5.30 -10.42
N LEU A 3 11.36 -6.28 -9.59
CA LEU A 3 10.47 -6.93 -8.60
C LEU A 3 10.69 -6.40 -7.18
N LYS A 4 11.40 -5.28 -7.04
CA LYS A 4 11.65 -4.64 -5.75
C LYS A 4 10.41 -3.93 -5.25
N ASP A 5 10.34 -3.75 -3.94
CA ASP A 5 9.19 -3.17 -3.25
C ASP A 5 8.92 -1.69 -3.63
N ASP A 6 9.95 -0.96 -4.09
CA ASP A 6 9.81 0.40 -4.65
C ASP A 6 9.05 0.47 -5.98
N SER A 7 8.86 -0.66 -6.67
CA SER A 7 8.16 -0.71 -7.95
C SER A 7 6.65 -0.98 -7.81
N TYR A 8 6.11 -0.98 -6.59
CA TYR A 8 4.71 -1.31 -6.33
C TYR A 8 3.99 -0.17 -5.60
N VAL A 9 2.73 0.02 -5.99
CA VAL A 9 1.78 0.86 -5.25
C VAL A 9 0.67 -0.05 -4.73
N ILE A 10 0.44 0.02 -3.43
CA ILE A 10 -0.58 -0.77 -2.74
C ILE A 10 -1.73 0.17 -2.40
N TYR A 11 -2.92 -0.19 -2.87
CA TYR A 11 -4.17 0.46 -2.51
C TYR A 11 -4.90 -0.42 -1.51
N MET A 12 -5.30 0.16 -0.39
CA MET A 12 -6.09 -0.50 0.64
C MET A 12 -7.31 0.34 0.95
N GLY A 13 -8.46 -0.29 1.16
CA GLY A 13 -9.66 0.51 1.36
C GLY A 13 -10.93 -0.28 1.59
N THR A 14 -12.01 0.47 1.72
CA THR A 14 -13.37 -0.06 1.62
C THR A 14 -14.04 0.57 0.40
N GLN A 15 -15.31 0.28 0.14
CA GLN A 15 -16.05 0.90 -0.97
C GLN A 15 -16.03 2.44 -0.94
N ASN A 16 -15.90 3.06 0.24
CA ASN A 16 -16.02 4.52 0.42
C ASN A 16 -14.70 5.23 0.72
N PHE A 17 -13.60 4.50 0.86
CA PHE A 17 -12.31 5.06 1.26
C PHE A 17 -11.18 4.24 0.68
N THR A 18 -10.17 4.90 0.11
CA THR A 18 -8.95 4.24 -0.36
C THR A 18 -7.73 5.01 0.13
N GLU A 19 -6.86 4.32 0.86
CA GLU A 19 -5.50 4.76 1.15
C GLU A 19 -4.51 4.09 0.19
N LYS A 20 -3.40 4.78 -0.07
CA LYS A 20 -2.30 4.25 -0.87
C LYS A 20 -1.04 4.14 -0.03
N HIS A 21 -0.25 3.11 -0.29
CA HIS A 21 1.05 2.86 0.31
C HIS A 21 2.05 2.61 -0.82
N TYR A 22 3.19 3.30 -0.79
CA TYR A 22 4.29 3.07 -1.72
C TYR A 22 5.60 3.40 -1.01
N LYS A 23 6.71 2.95 -1.58
CA LYS A 23 8.03 3.26 -1.07
C LYS A 23 8.67 4.35 -1.93
N ASP A 24 9.12 5.40 -1.27
CA ASP A 24 9.95 6.45 -1.88
C ASP A 24 11.38 6.39 -1.32
N ASN A 25 12.20 7.39 -1.67
CA ASN A 25 13.60 7.47 -1.27
C ASN A 25 13.81 7.51 0.25
N GLU A 26 12.82 7.97 1.02
CA GLU A 26 12.87 8.06 2.49
C GLU A 26 12.21 6.84 3.18
N GLY A 27 11.67 5.89 2.41
CA GLY A 27 11.04 4.67 2.93
C GLY A 27 9.55 4.60 2.61
N TRP A 28 8.79 3.87 3.43
CA TRP A 28 7.37 3.67 3.17
C TRP A 28 6.55 4.91 3.53
N LEU A 29 5.68 5.28 2.61
CA LEU A 29 4.72 6.36 2.76
C LEU A 29 3.30 5.84 2.59
N LYS A 30 2.46 6.20 3.55
CA LYS A 30 1.01 6.02 3.49
C LYS A 30 0.34 7.36 3.22
N ILE A 31 -0.55 7.39 2.25
CA ILE A 31 -1.44 8.53 1.99
C ILE A 31 -2.87 8.07 2.24
N SER A 32 -3.48 8.65 3.28
CA SER A 32 -4.89 8.42 3.61
C SER A 32 -5.81 8.98 2.52
N ALA A 33 -7.08 8.54 2.43
CA ALA A 33 -8.01 9.12 1.45
C ALA A 33 -8.29 10.62 1.65
N ARG A 34 -7.89 11.21 2.78
CA ARG A 34 -7.94 12.66 3.01
C ARG A 34 -6.67 13.39 2.56
N GLY A 35 -5.75 12.70 1.90
CA GLY A 35 -4.49 13.27 1.42
C GLY A 35 -3.41 13.41 2.49
N LYS A 36 -3.67 13.05 3.76
CA LYS A 36 -2.65 13.12 4.80
C LYS A 36 -1.62 12.00 4.64
N GLU A 37 -0.37 12.39 4.76
CA GLU A 37 0.83 11.57 4.59
C GLU A 37 1.37 11.07 5.94
N PHE A 38 1.86 9.84 5.97
CA PHE A 38 2.40 9.18 7.15
C PHE A 38 3.59 8.31 6.78
N ARG A 39 4.73 8.49 7.47
CA ARG A 39 5.91 7.63 7.35
C ARG A 39 5.70 6.33 8.10
N MET A 40 6.13 5.22 7.50
CA MET A 40 5.96 3.88 8.06
C MET A 40 7.23 3.04 7.86
N THR A 41 7.41 2.04 8.71
CA THR A 41 8.39 0.96 8.49
C THR A 41 7.79 -0.15 7.63
N ALA A 42 8.62 -1.01 7.05
CA ALA A 42 8.15 -2.16 6.27
C ALA A 42 7.27 -3.12 7.11
N GLU A 43 7.61 -3.33 8.39
CA GLU A 43 6.82 -4.15 9.31
C GLU A 43 5.45 -3.52 9.58
N GLN A 44 5.38 -2.20 9.74
CA GLN A 44 4.11 -1.50 9.88
C GLN A 44 3.25 -1.65 8.62
N VAL A 45 3.83 -1.51 7.43
CA VAL A 45 3.09 -1.77 6.19
C VAL A 45 2.56 -3.19 6.17
N LEU A 46 3.40 -4.20 6.46
CA LEU A 46 2.97 -5.60 6.51
C LEU A 46 1.81 -5.82 7.50
N ASN A 47 1.89 -5.25 8.71
CA ASN A 47 0.82 -5.33 9.70
C ASN A 47 -0.52 -4.75 9.21
N HIS A 48 -0.48 -3.74 8.35
CA HIS A 48 -1.68 -3.22 7.70
C HIS A 48 -2.20 -4.14 6.60
N LEU A 49 -1.32 -4.82 5.85
CA LEU A 49 -1.69 -5.73 4.75
C LEU A 49 -2.28 -7.05 5.25
N LEU A 50 -1.70 -7.63 6.31
CA LEU A 50 -2.05 -8.98 6.79
C LEU A 50 -3.56 -9.18 7.01
N PRO A 51 -4.32 -8.26 7.63
CA PRO A 51 -5.76 -8.41 7.79
C PRO A 51 -6.55 -8.47 6.48
N ALA A 52 -6.09 -7.75 5.44
CA ALA A 52 -6.71 -7.77 4.12
C ALA A 52 -6.38 -9.07 3.38
N LEU A 53 -5.10 -9.48 3.42
CA LEU A 53 -4.62 -10.70 2.77
C LEU A 53 -5.19 -11.98 3.40
N ALA A 54 -5.38 -11.98 4.73
CA ALA A 54 -5.98 -13.11 5.45
C ALA A 54 -7.51 -13.17 5.28
N GLY A 55 -8.14 -12.16 4.65
CA GLY A 55 -9.60 -12.12 4.46
C GLY A 55 -10.40 -11.97 5.76
N ILE A 56 -9.76 -11.64 6.89
CA ILE A 56 -10.42 -11.52 8.20
C ILE A 56 -11.23 -10.22 8.37
N LYS A 57 -10.97 -9.22 7.51
CA LYS A 57 -11.76 -7.98 7.44
C LYS A 57 -12.59 -7.97 6.15
N PRO A 58 -13.89 -8.33 6.20
CA PRO A 58 -14.70 -8.57 5.01
C PRO A 58 -14.89 -7.35 4.10
N ASN A 59 -14.74 -6.14 4.66
CA ASN A 59 -14.92 -4.89 3.92
C ASN A 59 -13.60 -4.25 3.46
N LEU A 60 -12.46 -4.88 3.75
CA LEU A 60 -11.14 -4.35 3.42
C LEU A 60 -10.64 -5.00 2.12
N THR A 61 -10.58 -4.21 1.07
CA THR A 61 -10.02 -4.61 -0.22
C THR A 61 -8.56 -4.19 -0.33
N ILE A 62 -7.79 -4.98 -1.07
CA ILE A 62 -6.40 -4.68 -1.42
C ILE A 62 -6.24 -4.81 -2.94
N LYS A 63 -5.56 -3.84 -3.54
CA LYS A 63 -5.13 -3.86 -4.94
C LYS A 63 -3.66 -3.48 -4.97
N VAL A 64 -2.85 -4.27 -5.66
CA VAL A 64 -1.42 -3.97 -5.83
C VAL A 64 -1.19 -3.72 -7.31
N GLU A 65 -0.62 -2.56 -7.63
CA GLU A 65 -0.24 -2.17 -8.98
C GLU A 65 1.29 -2.17 -9.08
N HIS A 66 1.81 -2.82 -10.12
CA HIS A 66 3.22 -2.77 -10.46
C HIS A 66 3.45 -1.57 -11.38
N ASN A 67 4.21 -0.58 -10.91
CA ASN A 67 4.71 0.49 -11.76
C ASN A 67 5.79 -0.13 -12.64
N LYS A 68 5.40 -0.53 -13.85
CA LYS A 68 6.34 -0.80 -14.93
C LYS A 68 7.04 0.51 -15.27
N GLU A 69 8.18 0.78 -14.64
CA GLU A 69 9.24 1.44 -15.41
C GLU A 69 9.73 0.41 -16.43
N ASP A 70 9.11 0.43 -17.61
CA ASP A 70 9.74 -0.03 -18.84
C ASP A 70 10.65 1.12 -19.28
N ASN A 71 11.86 1.15 -18.72
CA ASN A 71 13.01 1.91 -19.21
C ASN A 71 14.24 1.02 -19.11
#